data_AF-A0A852U8H2-F1
#
_entry.id   AF-A0A852U8H2-F1
#
_cell.length_a   1.000
_cell.length_b   1.000
_cell.length_c   1.000
_cell.angle_alpha   90.00
_cell.angle_beta   90.00
_cell.angle_gamma   90.00
#
_symmetry.space_group_name_H-M   'P 1'
#
loop_
_entity.id
_entity.type
_entity.pdbx_description
1 polymer ?
#
loop_
_entity_poly.entity_id
_entity_poly.type
_entity_poly.pdbx_seq_one_letter_code
_entity_poly.pdbx_strand_id
1 'polypeptide(L)'
;MVALNELVLHGWDLARAIGRPYECDPADAQACLAFTSSIPDDPQAREGLFGPVVDVPADAPVFDRVLGLSGRDPLDPALTPGPWGTPERL
;
A
#
# COMPACT_ATOMS: atom_id res chain seq x y z
N MET A 1 -0.22 -1.07 -15.93
CA MET A 1 -1.24 -0.02 -15.74
C MET A 1 -0.75 0.91 -14.64
N VAL A 2 -0.03 1.98 -15.00
CA VAL A 2 0.63 2.82 -13.99
C VAL A 2 -0.41 3.65 -13.24
N ALA A 3 -1.27 4.40 -13.94
CA ALA A 3 -2.22 5.32 -13.31
C ALA A 3 -3.16 4.68 -12.28
N LEU A 4 -3.69 3.48 -12.56
CA LEU A 4 -4.55 2.78 -11.59
C LEU A 4 -3.77 2.41 -10.33
N ASN A 5 -2.56 1.86 -10.49
CA ASN A 5 -1.70 1.49 -9.37
C ASN A 5 -1.36 2.70 -8.49
N GLU A 6 -1.03 3.84 -9.11
CA GLU A 6 -0.78 5.09 -8.38
C GLU A 6 -1.99 5.53 -7.55
N LEU A 7 -3.18 5.56 -8.16
CA LEU A 7 -4.40 5.98 -7.46
C LEU A 7 -4.77 5.05 -6.32
N VAL A 8 -4.61 3.74 -6.51
CA VAL A 8 -4.94 2.73 -5.51
C VAL A 8 -3.97 2.80 -4.32
N LEU A 9 -2.66 2.78 -4.58
CA LEU A 9 -1.65 2.77 -3.53
C LEU A 9 -1.64 4.10 -2.75
N HIS A 10 -1.70 5.23 -3.46
CA HIS A 10 -1.70 6.54 -2.80
C HIS A 10 -3.05 6.90 -2.18
N GLY A 11 -4.15 6.36 -2.69
CA GLY A 11 -5.45 6.43 -2.02
C GLY A 11 -5.41 5.75 -0.65
N TRP A 12 -4.78 4.57 -0.56
CA TRP A 12 -4.55 3.87 0.70
C TRP A 12 -3.59 4.63 1.62
N ASP A 13 -2.48 5.16 1.10
CA ASP A 13 -1.53 5.96 1.88
C ASP A 13 -2.25 7.16 2.54
N LEU A 14 -3.05 7.89 1.74
CA LEU A 14 -3.81 9.03 2.21
C LEU A 14 -4.83 8.61 3.28
N ALA A 15 -5.63 7.58 3.01
CA ALA A 15 -6.64 7.09 3.94
C ALA A 15 -6.02 6.69 5.28
N ARG A 16 -4.86 6.02 5.26
CA ARG A 16 -4.09 5.70 6.48
C ARG A 16 -3.61 6.94 7.20
N ALA A 17 -3.03 7.91 6.49
CA ALA A 17 -2.52 9.14 7.09
C ALA A 17 -3.60 9.94 7.83
N ILE A 18 -4.87 9.83 7.41
CA ILE A 18 -6.02 10.52 8.04
C ILE A 18 -6.89 9.58 8.89
N GLY A 19 -6.47 8.34 9.12
CA GLY A 19 -7.20 7.40 9.98
C GLY A 19 -8.56 6.95 9.44
N ARG A 20 -8.72 6.86 8.12
CA ARG A 20 -9.96 6.44 7.47
C ARG A 20 -9.80 5.03 6.88
N PRO A 21 -10.90 4.25 6.85
CA PRO A 21 -10.88 2.96 6.17
C PRO A 21 -10.66 3.17 4.66
N TYR A 22 -10.00 2.21 4.02
CA TYR A 22 -9.82 2.16 2.58
C TYR A 22 -10.20 0.77 2.09
N GLU A 23 -11.16 0.72 1.17
CA GLU A 23 -11.56 -0.51 0.51
C GLU A 23 -11.23 -0.37 -0.98
N CYS A 24 -10.39 -1.27 -1.48
CA CYS A 24 -10.06 -1.34 -2.90
C CYS A 24 -11.09 -2.23 -3.60
N ASP A 25 -11.55 -1.81 -4.79
CA ASP A 25 -12.40 -2.67 -5.61
C ASP A 25 -11.66 -3.98 -5.94
N PRO A 26 -12.31 -5.15 -5.84
CA PRO A 26 -11.65 -6.43 -6.09
C PRO A 26 -11.03 -6.56 -7.49
N ALA A 27 -11.64 -5.97 -8.52
CA ALA A 27 -11.09 -6.01 -9.88
C ALA A 27 -9.84 -5.13 -9.99
N ASP A 28 -9.86 -3.95 -9.37
CA ASP A 28 -8.72 -3.06 -9.32
C ASP A 28 -7.56 -3.69 -8.53
N ALA A 29 -7.85 -4.34 -7.40
CA ALA A 29 -6.85 -5.06 -6.60
C ALA A 29 -6.17 -6.19 -7.41
N GLN A 30 -6.93 -6.95 -8.21
CA GLN A 30 -6.37 -7.98 -9.08
C GLN A 30 -5.50 -7.39 -10.20
N ALA A 31 -5.95 -6.29 -10.80
CA ALA A 31 -5.22 -5.63 -11.87
C ALA A 31 -3.91 -5.00 -11.36
N CYS A 32 -3.94 -4.42 -10.15
CA CYS A 32 -2.76 -3.94 -9.45
C CYS A 32 -1.83 -5.10 -9.04
N LEU A 33 -2.36 -6.24 -8.60
CA LEU A 33 -1.54 -7.43 -8.29
C LEU A 33 -0.78 -7.92 -9.51
N ALA A 34 -1.45 -8.02 -10.67
CA ALA A 34 -0.79 -8.41 -11.91
C ALA A 34 0.33 -7.42 -12.29
N PHE A 35 0.13 -6.11 -12.05
CA PHE A 35 1.14 -5.10 -12.32
C PHE A 35 2.31 -5.15 -11.32
N THR A 36 2.05 -5.16 -10.02
CA THR A 36 3.11 -5.18 -8.99
C THR A 36 3.93 -6.46 -9.04
N SER A 37 3.29 -7.62 -9.27
CA SER A 37 3.99 -8.89 -9.45
C SER A 37 4.80 -8.99 -10.75
N SER A 38 4.59 -8.09 -11.72
CA SER A 38 5.41 -8.05 -12.95
C SER A 38 6.76 -7.36 -12.75
N ILE A 39 6.93 -6.63 -11.65
CA ILE A 39 8.19 -5.98 -11.29
C ILE A 39 9.05 -6.98 -10.52
N PRO A 40 10.27 -7.30 -10.98
CA PRO A 40 11.17 -8.20 -10.27
C PRO A 40 11.46 -7.75 -8.83
N ASP A 41 11.68 -8.71 -7.94
CA ASP A 41 12.22 -8.44 -6.60
C ASP A 41 13.73 -8.24 -6.65
N ASP A 42 14.13 -7.18 -7.35
CA ASP A 42 15.52 -6.75 -7.52
C ASP A 42 15.61 -5.25 -7.21
N PRO A 43 16.60 -4.78 -6.41
CA PRO A 43 16.70 -3.39 -6.03
C PRO A 43 16.75 -2.40 -7.21
N GLN A 44 17.42 -2.76 -8.32
CA GLN A 44 17.53 -1.89 -9.47
C GLN A 44 16.23 -1.83 -10.27
N ALA A 45 15.54 -2.96 -10.42
CA ALA A 45 14.24 -3.00 -11.11
C ALA A 45 13.13 -2.23 -10.36
N ARG A 46 13.28 -2.08 -9.05
CA ARG A 46 12.29 -1.43 -8.16
C ARG A 46 12.61 0.03 -7.85
N GLU A 47 13.84 0.47 -8.14
CA GLU A 47 14.32 1.81 -7.82
C GLU A 47 13.37 2.89 -8.38
N GLY A 48 12.91 3.78 -7.49
CA GLY A 48 11.97 4.85 -7.84
C GLY A 48 10.52 4.40 -8.09
N LEU A 49 10.21 3.10 -8.04
CA LEU A 49 8.86 2.56 -8.21
C LEU A 49 8.28 2.03 -6.90
N PHE A 50 9.00 1.14 -6.21
CA PHE A 50 8.52 0.47 -5.00
C PHE A 50 9.61 0.34 -3.93
N GLY A 51 9.18 0.27 -2.67
CA GLY A 51 10.08 -0.05 -1.56
C GLY A 51 10.49 -1.54 -1.56
N PRO A 52 11.30 -1.99 -0.58
CA PRO A 52 11.56 -3.41 -0.37
C PRO A 52 10.26 -4.19 -0.19
N VAL A 53 10.17 -5.42 -0.72
CA VAL A 53 8.98 -6.26 -0.51
C VAL A 53 8.75 -6.52 0.98
N VAL A 54 7.49 -6.40 1.41
CA VAL A 54 7.04 -6.83 2.73
C VAL A 54 6.35 -8.19 2.58
N ASP A 55 6.78 -9.17 3.37
CA ASP A 55 6.21 -10.52 3.34
C ASP A 55 4.75 -10.51 3.79
N VAL A 56 3.86 -10.91 2.89
CA VAL A 56 2.42 -11.04 3.15
C VAL A 56 1.99 -12.47 2.78
N PRO A 57 1.24 -13.17 3.65
CA PRO A 57 0.75 -14.52 3.35
C PRO A 57 0.00 -14.60 2.02
N ALA A 58 0.19 -15.69 1.28
CA ALA A 58 -0.41 -15.86 -0.05
C ALA A 58 -1.94 -15.97 -0.02
N ASP A 59 -2.51 -16.35 1.12
CA ASP A 59 -3.95 -16.44 1.40
C ASP A 59 -4.54 -15.16 2.01
N ALA A 60 -3.71 -14.13 2.25
CA ALA A 60 -4.19 -12.82 2.66
C ALA A 60 -5.06 -12.19 1.55
N PRO A 61 -5.90 -11.20 1.91
CA PRO A 61 -6.61 -10.38 0.93
C PRO A 61 -5.70 -9.90 -0.20
N VAL A 62 -6.23 -9.90 -1.42
CA VAL A 62 -5.47 -9.56 -2.64
C VAL A 62 -4.80 -8.19 -2.50
N PHE A 63 -5.51 -7.23 -1.92
CA PHE A 63 -4.99 -5.89 -1.76
C PHE A 63 -3.83 -5.81 -0.75
N ASP A 64 -3.84 -6.62 0.32
CA ASP A 64 -2.72 -6.69 1.27
C ASP A 64 -1.45 -7.20 0.59
N ARG A 65 -1.59 -8.16 -0.34
CA ARG A 65 -0.47 -8.65 -1.15
C ARG A 65 0.06 -7.60 -2.12
N VAL A 66 -0.82 -6.78 -2.70
CA VAL A 66 -0.43 -5.61 -3.52
C VAL A 66 0.39 -4.61 -2.69
N LEU A 67 -0.07 -4.32 -1.47
CA LEU A 67 0.64 -3.44 -0.54
C LEU A 67 2.04 -3.99 -0.24
N GLY A 68 2.13 -5.27 0.14
CA GLY A 68 3.41 -5.92 0.43
C GLY A 68 4.39 -5.89 -0.74
N LEU A 69 3.92 -6.21 -1.95
CA LEU A 69 4.72 -6.14 -3.17
C LEU A 69 5.12 -4.72 -3.57
N SER A 70 4.43 -3.69 -3.08
CA SER A 70 4.81 -2.28 -3.27
C SER A 70 5.76 -1.75 -2.19
N GLY A 71 6.03 -2.56 -1.17
CA GLY A 71 6.82 -2.21 0.02
C GLY A 71 6.05 -1.47 1.11
N ARG A 72 4.72 -1.58 1.10
CA ARG A 72 3.83 -1.09 2.17
C ARG A 72 3.49 -2.23 3.10
N ASP A 73 3.46 -1.94 4.39
CA ASP A 73 3.05 -2.91 5.40
C ASP A 73 1.55 -2.71 5.74
N PRO A 74 0.66 -3.66 5.38
CA PRO A 74 -0.76 -3.57 5.73
C PRO A 74 -1.01 -3.67 7.24
N LEU A 75 -0.10 -4.29 8.00
CA LEU A 75 -0.25 -4.59 9.42
C LEU A 75 0.49 -3.62 10.35
N ASP A 76 1.21 -2.63 9.80
CA ASP A 76 1.98 -1.67 10.61
C ASP A 76 1.06 -0.89 11.58
N PRO A 77 1.25 -1.04 12.91
CA PRO A 77 0.46 -0.34 13.92
C PRO A 77 0.89 1.13 14.12
N ALA A 78 2.03 1.57 13.58
CA ALA A 78 2.60 2.89 13.85
C ALA A 78 1.76 4.08 13.32
N LEU A 79 0.71 3.81 12.52
CA LEU A 79 -0.21 4.82 11.99
C LEU A 79 -1.67 4.63 12.45
N THR A 80 -1.95 3.84 13.50
CA THR A 80 -3.29 3.93 14.13
C THR A 80 -3.56 5.39 14.48
N PRO A 81 -4.65 6.00 13.99
CA PRO A 81 -4.96 7.39 14.30
C PRO A 81 -5.04 7.53 15.82
N GLY A 82 -4.13 8.31 16.39
CA GLY A 82 -4.25 8.73 17.78
C GLY A 82 -5.60 9.41 17.99
N PRO A 83 -6.17 9.37 19.21
CA PRO A 83 -7.53 9.83 19.51
C PRO A 83 -7.64 11.38 19.53
N TRP A 84 -7.09 12.07 18.52
CA TRP A 84 -6.96 13.52 18.39
C TRP A 84 -5.90 14.12 19.34
N GLY A 85 -4.71 14.38 18.80
CA GLY A 85 -3.78 15.35 19.40
C GLY A 85 -4.15 16.74 18.93
N THR A 86 -4.48 17.65 19.84
CA THR A 86 -4.59 19.08 19.54
C THR A 86 -3.27 19.61 18.96
N PRO A 87 -3.29 20.50 17.94
CA PRO A 87 -2.07 21.13 17.48
C PRO A 87 -1.60 22.14 18.54
N GLU A 88 -0.59 21.79 19.33
CA GLU A 88 0.19 22.81 20.04
C GLU A 88 1.14 23.46 19.04
N ARG A 89 0.87 24.75 18.80
CA ARG A 89 1.76 25.66 18.09
C ARG A 89 3.11 25.72 18.81
N LEU A 90 4.20 25.62 18.04
CA LEU A 90 5.42 26.39 18.26
C LEU A 90 5.83 27.02 16.93
#